data_AF-A0A671QKB6-F1
#
_entry.id   AF-A0A671QKB6-F1
#
_cell.length_a   1.000
_cell.length_b   1.000
_cell.length_c   1.000
_cell.angle_alpha   90.00
_cell.angle_beta   90.00
_cell.angle_gamma   90.00
#
_symmetry.space_group_name_H-M   'P 1'
#
loop_
_entity.id
_entity.type
_entity.pdbx_description
1 polymer ?
#
loop_
_entity_poly.entity_id
_entity_poly.type
_entity_poly.pdbx_seq_one_letter_code
_entity_poly.pdbx_strand_id
1 'polypeptide(L)'
;MAAVCFSLSRCCAAGHRAVRFAQTASAVQPRIKSFQIYRWDPDRAGDKPRMQTYEIDLNTCGPMVLDALIKIKNEMDGTLTFRRSCREGICGSCAMNINGGNTLACLNKIDTNTSKVSKIYPLPHMYVVKDLVPDMSNFYAQYKSIEPYLKKKDESRQGQQQYLQSVEDRQKLDGLYECILCACCSTSCPSYWWNGDKYLGPAVLMQAYRWMIDSRDDYTEERLSQLQDPFSLYRCHTIMNCTRTCPKGLNPGKAIAEIKKMMASYKEKKTASHHVLSL
;
A
#
# COMPACT_ATOMS: atom_id res chain seq x y z
N MET A 1 15.56 42.86 -84.41
CA MET A 1 16.73 42.80 -85.31
C MET A 1 17.68 41.75 -84.76
N ALA A 2 18.18 40.90 -85.66
CA ALA A 2 19.15 39.82 -85.45
C ALA A 2 18.70 38.56 -84.68
N ALA A 3 18.56 37.49 -85.46
CA ALA A 3 18.48 36.09 -85.07
C ALA A 3 19.89 35.47 -85.01
N VAL A 4 19.92 34.13 -84.85
CA VAL A 4 21.03 33.16 -85.10
C VAL A 4 21.85 32.87 -83.82
N CYS A 5 22.16 31.64 -83.36
CA CYS A 5 22.16 30.29 -83.94
C CYS A 5 22.07 29.20 -82.84
N PHE A 6 21.72 27.98 -83.26
CA PHE A 6 21.80 26.71 -82.53
C PHE A 6 23.22 26.34 -82.07
N SER A 7 23.35 25.67 -80.91
CA SER A 7 24.21 24.48 -80.80
C SER A 7 23.69 23.51 -79.73
N LEU A 8 23.53 22.24 -80.12
CA LEU A 8 23.37 21.11 -79.21
C LEU A 8 24.74 20.72 -78.67
N SER A 9 24.86 20.46 -77.37
CA SER A 9 25.67 19.32 -76.90
C SER A 9 25.51 18.98 -75.42
N ARG A 10 25.27 17.69 -75.22
CA ARG A 10 25.73 16.80 -74.14
C ARG A 10 25.14 17.01 -72.73
N CYS A 11 24.17 16.15 -72.43
CA CYS A 11 23.90 15.63 -71.10
C CYS A 11 25.19 15.12 -70.44
N CYS A 12 25.62 15.76 -69.36
CA CYS A 12 26.48 15.14 -68.35
C CYS A 12 25.60 14.76 -67.16
N ALA A 13 25.35 13.46 -66.99
CA ALA A 13 24.69 12.92 -65.81
C ALA A 13 25.62 13.09 -64.60
N ALA A 14 25.37 14.10 -63.77
CA ALA A 14 26.02 14.25 -62.48
C ALA A 14 25.50 13.19 -61.52
N GLY A 15 26.20 12.05 -61.43
CA GLY A 15 25.95 11.00 -60.46
C GLY A 15 26.07 11.55 -59.03
N HIS A 16 24.93 11.92 -58.43
CA HIS A 16 24.84 12.19 -57.01
C HIS A 16 24.99 10.86 -56.27
N ARG A 17 26.22 10.58 -55.83
CA ARG A 17 26.50 9.45 -54.93
C ARG A 17 25.89 9.79 -53.57
N ALA A 18 24.65 9.37 -53.35
CA ALA A 18 24.01 9.46 -52.06
C ALA A 18 24.81 8.62 -51.06
N VAL A 19 25.66 9.27 -50.27
CA VAL A 19 26.34 8.66 -49.14
C VAL A 19 25.27 8.37 -48.10
N ARG A 20 24.80 7.12 -48.06
CA ARG A 20 24.00 6.63 -46.94
C ARG A 20 24.89 6.65 -45.70
N PHE A 21 24.75 7.69 -44.88
CA PHE A 21 25.21 7.65 -43.50
C PHE A 21 24.35 6.61 -42.77
N ALA A 22 24.87 5.40 -42.65
CA ALA A 22 24.36 4.44 -41.68
C ALA A 22 24.64 5.04 -40.30
N GLN A 23 23.65 5.68 -39.70
CA GLN A 23 23.66 5.94 -38.26
C GLN A 23 23.62 4.57 -37.58
N THR A 24 24.78 4.03 -37.24
CA THR A 24 24.87 2.98 -36.22
C THR A 24 24.36 3.60 -34.93
N ALA A 25 23.10 3.32 -34.57
CA ALA A 25 22.59 3.65 -33.25
C ALA A 25 23.55 3.04 -32.24
N SER A 26 24.29 3.88 -31.52
CA SER A 26 25.13 3.45 -30.41
C SER A 26 24.23 2.69 -29.44
N ALA A 27 24.49 1.39 -29.25
CA ALA A 27 23.71 0.59 -28.33
C ALA A 27 23.82 1.20 -26.93
N VAL A 28 22.68 1.64 -26.38
CA VAL A 28 22.63 2.21 -25.03
C VAL A 28 23.16 1.16 -24.05
N GLN A 29 24.17 1.52 -23.27
CA GLN A 29 24.79 0.60 -22.31
C GLN A 29 23.74 0.13 -21.28
N PRO A 30 23.63 -1.19 -21.03
CA PRO A 30 22.67 -1.73 -20.05
C PRO A 30 22.90 -1.15 -18.65
N ARG A 31 21.80 -0.84 -17.96
CA ARG A 31 21.82 -0.33 -16.58
C ARG A 31 21.32 -1.42 -15.65
N ILE A 32 22.20 -2.33 -15.28
CA ILE A 32 21.85 -3.52 -14.50
C ILE A 32 21.63 -3.18 -13.03
N LYS A 33 20.44 -3.44 -12.51
CA LYS A 33 20.06 -3.28 -11.10
C LYS A 33 19.80 -4.65 -10.48
N SER A 34 20.44 -4.90 -9.33
CA SER A 34 20.21 -6.13 -8.56
C SER A 34 19.08 -5.96 -7.53
N PHE A 35 18.17 -6.92 -7.51
CA PHE A 35 17.11 -7.08 -6.53
C PHE A 35 17.31 -8.36 -5.74
N GLN A 36 17.40 -8.28 -4.41
CA GLN A 36 17.37 -9.44 -3.52
C GLN A 36 15.97 -9.60 -2.96
N ILE A 37 15.31 -10.70 -3.30
CA ILE A 37 13.91 -10.95 -2.97
C ILE A 37 13.80 -12.15 -2.04
N TYR A 38 13.01 -11.99 -0.97
CA TYR A 38 12.65 -13.09 -0.09
C TYR A 38 11.87 -14.17 -0.86
N ARG A 39 12.27 -15.43 -0.68
CA ARG A 39 11.65 -16.60 -1.28
C ARG A 39 11.37 -17.67 -0.23
N TRP A 40 10.20 -18.28 -0.33
CA TRP A 40 9.82 -19.46 0.44
C TRP A 40 8.68 -20.19 -0.26
N ASP A 41 8.80 -21.50 -0.42
CA ASP A 41 7.81 -22.34 -1.09
C ASP A 41 7.14 -23.32 -0.10
N PRO A 42 5.84 -23.17 0.21
CA PRO A 42 5.13 -24.09 1.11
C PRO A 42 5.03 -25.51 0.56
N ASP A 43 5.08 -25.67 -0.77
CA ASP A 43 4.88 -26.95 -1.43
C ASP A 43 6.17 -27.81 -1.45
N ARG A 44 7.30 -27.22 -1.03
CA ARG A 44 8.60 -27.89 -0.96
C ARG A 44 8.90 -28.29 0.48
N ALA A 45 8.82 -29.59 0.75
CA ALA A 45 9.09 -30.14 2.07
C ALA A 45 10.47 -29.72 2.61
N GLY A 46 10.49 -29.14 3.82
CA GLY A 46 11.72 -28.71 4.50
C GLY A 46 12.34 -27.42 3.97
N ASP A 47 11.71 -26.73 3.02
CA ASP A 47 12.26 -25.49 2.46
C ASP A 47 12.42 -24.40 3.53
N LYS A 48 13.55 -23.70 3.46
CA LYS A 48 13.89 -22.61 4.38
C LYS A 48 13.83 -21.28 3.63
N PRO A 49 13.35 -20.21 4.29
CA PRO A 49 13.39 -18.88 3.72
C PRO A 49 14.80 -18.50 3.26
N ARG A 50 14.88 -17.89 2.08
CA ARG A 50 16.15 -17.49 1.45
C ARG A 50 15.99 -16.18 0.69
N MET A 51 17.11 -15.53 0.41
CA MET A 51 17.15 -14.39 -0.52
C MET A 51 17.63 -14.87 -1.89
N GLN A 52 16.93 -14.48 -2.94
CA GLN A 52 17.34 -14.74 -4.32
C GLN A 52 17.62 -13.42 -5.03
N THR A 53 18.73 -13.36 -5.75
CA THR A 53 19.13 -12.18 -6.51
C THR A 53 18.61 -12.28 -7.95
N TYR A 54 18.05 -11.19 -8.46
CA TYR A 54 17.69 -11.00 -9.86
C TYR A 54 18.33 -9.72 -10.39
N GLU A 55 18.80 -9.76 -11.62
CA GLU A 55 19.43 -8.64 -12.30
C GLU A 55 18.53 -8.14 -13.43
N ILE A 56 18.16 -6.87 -13.38
CA ILE A 56 17.24 -6.25 -14.34
C ILE A 56 17.92 -5.07 -15.02
N ASP A 57 17.87 -5.02 -16.34
CA ASP A 57 18.23 -3.82 -17.09
C ASP A 57 17.14 -2.75 -16.95
N LEU A 58 17.47 -1.64 -16.27
CA LEU A 58 16.56 -0.53 -16.04
C LEU A 58 16.15 0.20 -17.33
N ASN A 59 16.90 0.05 -18.43
CA ASN A 59 16.51 0.65 -19.71
C ASN A 59 15.28 -0.03 -20.34
N THR A 60 14.96 -1.26 -19.93
CA THR A 60 13.84 -2.07 -20.45
C THR A 60 12.82 -2.42 -19.37
N CYS A 61 12.81 -1.66 -18.28
CA CYS A 61 11.92 -1.83 -17.14
C CYS A 61 11.17 -0.52 -16.85
N GLY A 62 9.92 -0.64 -16.41
CA GLY A 62 9.19 0.51 -15.87
C GLY A 62 9.85 1.09 -14.61
N PRO A 63 9.48 2.30 -14.19
CA PRO A 63 10.17 3.04 -13.15
C PRO A 63 9.90 2.55 -11.72
N MET A 64 8.86 1.72 -11.51
CA MET A 64 8.42 1.29 -10.18
C MET A 64 8.93 -0.12 -9.83
N VAL A 65 9.09 -0.41 -8.54
CA VAL A 65 9.51 -1.74 -8.07
C VAL A 65 8.51 -2.81 -8.51
N LEU A 66 7.22 -2.51 -8.60
CA LEU A 66 6.24 -3.46 -9.15
C LEU A 66 6.53 -3.83 -10.61
N ASP A 67 7.02 -2.89 -11.42
CA ASP A 67 7.37 -3.16 -12.82
C ASP A 67 8.53 -4.16 -12.89
N ALA A 68 9.53 -3.98 -12.02
CA ALA A 68 10.63 -4.94 -11.89
C ALA A 68 10.15 -6.32 -11.43
N LEU A 69 9.27 -6.39 -10.43
CA LEU A 69 8.71 -7.67 -9.95
C LEU A 69 7.92 -8.41 -11.05
N ILE A 70 7.13 -7.69 -11.84
CA ILE A 70 6.39 -8.25 -12.97
C ILE A 70 7.35 -8.72 -14.06
N LYS A 71 8.37 -7.92 -14.39
CA LYS A 71 9.40 -8.27 -15.37
C LYS A 71 10.15 -9.54 -14.96
N ILE A 72 10.61 -9.62 -13.71
CA ILE A 72 11.24 -10.83 -13.15
C ILE A 72 10.31 -12.03 -13.32
N LYS A 73 9.04 -11.90 -12.92
CA LYS A 73 8.09 -13.01 -13.01
C LYS A 73 7.84 -13.47 -14.46
N ASN A 74 7.71 -12.54 -15.39
CA ASN A 74 7.33 -12.85 -16.76
C ASN A 74 8.50 -13.37 -17.60
N GLU A 75 9.71 -12.86 -17.35
CA GLU A 75 10.85 -13.04 -18.25
C GLU A 75 11.98 -13.89 -17.64
N MET A 76 12.01 -14.08 -16.32
CA MET A 76 13.14 -14.74 -15.63
C MET A 76 12.70 -15.91 -14.75
N ASP A 77 11.67 -15.72 -13.91
CA ASP A 77 11.24 -16.71 -12.92
C ASP A 77 9.73 -16.66 -12.69
N GLY A 78 9.01 -17.51 -13.42
CA GLY A 78 7.56 -17.66 -13.31
C GLY A 78 7.06 -18.08 -11.92
N THR A 79 7.94 -18.59 -11.05
CA THR A 79 7.59 -19.05 -9.70
C THR A 79 7.51 -17.91 -8.67
N LEU A 80 8.10 -16.74 -8.96
CA LEU A 80 8.05 -15.59 -8.06
C LEU A 80 6.59 -15.16 -7.83
N THR A 81 6.18 -15.13 -6.56
CA THR A 81 4.78 -14.90 -6.18
C THR A 81 4.63 -13.65 -5.30
N PHE A 82 3.70 -12.77 -5.69
CA PHE A 82 3.35 -11.54 -4.97
C PHE A 82 1.92 -11.10 -5.33
N ARG A 83 1.29 -10.30 -4.45
CA ARG A 83 -0.03 -9.72 -4.72
C ARG A 83 0.09 -8.39 -5.46
N ARG A 84 -0.75 -8.19 -6.48
CA ARG A 84 -0.91 -6.92 -7.20
C ARG A 84 -2.27 -6.85 -7.90
N SER A 85 -2.79 -5.64 -8.09
CA SER A 85 -4.00 -5.41 -8.88
C SER A 85 -3.98 -4.05 -9.60
N CYS A 86 -4.27 -2.94 -8.91
CA CYS A 86 -4.54 -1.63 -9.54
C CYS A 86 -3.36 -0.90 -10.20
N ARG A 87 -2.10 -1.28 -9.91
CA ARG A 87 -0.86 -0.60 -10.37
C ARG A 87 -0.72 0.93 -10.12
N GLU A 88 -1.65 1.57 -9.42
CA GLU A 88 -1.64 3.02 -9.14
C GLU A 88 -1.82 3.38 -7.65
N GLY A 89 -1.69 2.40 -6.75
CA GLY A 89 -1.64 2.64 -5.31
C GLY A 89 -2.99 2.91 -4.62
N ILE A 90 -4.10 2.45 -5.21
CA ILE A 90 -5.44 2.58 -4.62
C ILE A 90 -5.96 1.29 -3.95
N CYS A 91 -5.61 0.11 -4.45
CA CYS A 91 -6.14 -1.16 -3.92
C CYS A 91 -5.41 -1.72 -2.68
N GLY A 92 -4.21 -1.24 -2.39
CA GLY A 92 -3.38 -1.70 -1.26
C GLY A 92 -2.74 -3.09 -1.40
N SER A 93 -3.01 -3.86 -2.47
CA SER A 93 -2.59 -5.27 -2.56
C SER A 93 -1.07 -5.52 -2.58
N CYS A 94 -0.28 -4.60 -3.15
CA CYS A 94 1.17 -4.76 -3.31
C CYS A 94 2.00 -4.15 -2.16
N ALA A 95 1.42 -4.15 -0.96
CA ALA A 95 2.12 -3.75 0.26
C ALA A 95 3.21 -4.76 0.60
N MET A 96 4.44 -4.28 0.77
CA MET A 96 5.61 -5.10 1.12
C MET A 96 6.70 -4.23 1.75
N ASN A 97 7.76 -4.85 2.26
CA ASN A 97 8.92 -4.13 2.78
C ASN A 97 9.99 -4.00 1.69
N ILE A 98 10.32 -2.76 1.32
CA ILE A 98 11.32 -2.44 0.30
C ILE A 98 12.40 -1.59 0.95
N ASN A 99 13.64 -2.07 0.92
CA ASN A 99 14.80 -1.42 1.54
C ASN A 99 14.58 -1.03 3.01
N GLY A 100 13.86 -1.88 3.76
CA GLY A 100 13.59 -1.68 5.19
C GLY A 100 12.31 -0.89 5.49
N GLY A 101 11.67 -0.26 4.51
CA GLY A 101 10.42 0.49 4.69
C GLY A 101 9.20 -0.21 4.12
N ASN A 102 8.06 -0.16 4.83
CA ASN A 102 6.80 -0.68 4.29
C ASN A 102 6.20 0.34 3.31
N THR A 103 5.86 -0.10 2.11
CA THR A 103 5.30 0.75 1.07
C THR A 103 4.53 -0.07 0.04
N LEU A 104 3.96 0.59 -0.97
CA LEU A 104 3.34 -0.07 -2.11
C LEU A 104 4.37 -0.17 -3.24
N ALA A 105 4.63 -1.39 -3.73
CA ALA A 105 5.60 -1.60 -4.81
C ALA A 105 5.26 -0.79 -6.09
N CYS A 106 3.96 -0.54 -6.34
CA CYS A 106 3.50 0.24 -7.50
C CYS A 106 3.73 1.75 -7.39
N LEU A 107 4.03 2.28 -6.20
CA LEU A 107 4.35 3.69 -6.00
C LEU A 107 5.81 3.92 -5.60
N ASN A 108 6.54 2.84 -5.33
CA ASN A 108 7.94 2.92 -4.94
C ASN A 108 8.82 2.92 -6.19
N LYS A 109 9.45 4.07 -6.46
CA LYS A 109 10.42 4.19 -7.56
C LYS A 109 11.62 3.28 -7.30
N ILE A 110 12.10 2.62 -8.35
CA ILE A 110 13.35 1.88 -8.30
C ILE A 110 14.50 2.85 -7.99
N ASP A 111 15.34 2.50 -7.02
CA ASP A 111 16.61 3.20 -6.80
C ASP A 111 17.52 2.97 -8.01
N THR A 112 17.74 4.02 -8.79
CA THR A 112 18.52 3.98 -10.04
C THR A 112 20.02 3.82 -9.83
N ASN A 113 20.51 3.89 -8.58
CA ASN A 113 21.88 3.55 -8.23
C ASN A 113 22.10 2.04 -8.35
N THR A 114 22.73 1.61 -9.44
CA THR A 114 22.99 0.20 -9.76
C THR A 114 24.00 -0.46 -8.82
N SER A 115 24.84 0.31 -8.14
CA SER A 115 25.79 -0.19 -7.14
C SER A 115 25.13 -0.62 -5.83
N LYS A 116 23.87 -0.23 -5.60
CA LYS A 116 23.10 -0.64 -4.42
C LYS A 116 22.13 -1.75 -4.77
N VAL A 117 22.14 -2.82 -3.99
CA VAL A 117 21.14 -3.89 -4.10
C VAL A 117 19.84 -3.45 -3.42
N SER A 118 18.70 -3.61 -4.10
CA SER A 118 17.40 -3.39 -3.47
C SER A 118 16.87 -4.66 -2.83
N LYS A 119 16.55 -4.61 -1.54
CA LYS A 119 16.05 -5.76 -0.78
C LYS A 119 14.53 -5.70 -0.64
N ILE A 120 13.85 -6.80 -0.95
CA ILE A 120 12.39 -6.91 -0.93
C ILE A 120 12.00 -8.08 -0.04
N TYR A 121 11.17 -7.79 0.96
CA TYR A 121 10.62 -8.74 1.93
C TYR A 121 9.09 -8.64 1.97
N PRO A 122 8.40 -9.66 2.49
CA PRO A 122 6.98 -9.55 2.85
C PRO A 122 6.77 -8.45 3.90
N LEU A 123 5.50 -8.16 4.21
CA LEU A 123 5.20 -7.29 5.37
C LEU A 123 5.80 -7.92 6.65
N PRO A 124 6.47 -7.13 7.52
CA PRO A 124 7.19 -7.67 8.67
C PRO A 124 6.29 -8.36 9.70
N HIS A 125 6.82 -9.41 10.33
CA HIS A 125 6.19 -10.16 11.43
C HIS A 125 4.80 -10.73 11.09
N MET A 126 4.63 -11.14 9.83
CA MET A 126 3.44 -11.82 9.34
C MET A 126 3.79 -13.27 8.99
N TYR A 127 2.85 -14.20 9.15
CA TYR A 127 2.99 -15.53 8.57
C TYR A 127 3.01 -15.41 7.05
N VAL A 128 4.00 -16.03 6.42
CA VAL A 128 4.15 -16.00 4.96
C VAL A 128 3.43 -17.21 4.37
N VAL A 129 2.55 -16.98 3.40
CA VAL A 129 1.86 -18.04 2.65
C VAL A 129 2.75 -18.57 1.53
N LYS A 130 3.40 -17.69 0.76
CA LYS A 130 4.39 -18.02 -0.27
C LYS A 130 5.15 -16.76 -0.68
N ASP A 131 6.46 -16.81 -0.84
CA ASP A 131 7.28 -15.67 -1.27
C ASP A 131 6.90 -14.34 -0.58
N LEU A 132 6.40 -13.34 -1.31
CA LEU A 132 6.05 -12.01 -0.80
C LEU A 132 4.60 -11.89 -0.32
N VAL A 133 3.91 -13.01 -0.12
CA VAL A 133 2.48 -13.06 0.17
C VAL A 133 2.28 -13.37 1.67
N PRO A 134 2.00 -12.37 2.53
CA PRO A 134 1.64 -12.63 3.92
C PRO A 134 0.19 -13.13 4.04
N ASP A 135 -0.12 -13.85 5.11
CA ASP A 135 -1.50 -14.09 5.53
C ASP A 135 -2.07 -12.82 6.18
N MET A 136 -3.22 -12.36 5.68
CA MET A 136 -3.90 -11.13 6.11
C MET A 136 -5.17 -11.41 6.93
N SER A 137 -5.48 -12.68 7.21
CA SER A 137 -6.71 -13.12 7.87
C SER A 137 -6.97 -12.39 9.20
N ASN A 138 -6.00 -12.38 10.12
CA ASN A 138 -6.09 -11.70 11.41
C ASN A 138 -6.32 -10.19 11.26
N PHE A 139 -5.60 -9.54 10.34
CA PHE A 139 -5.77 -8.10 10.08
C PHE A 139 -7.20 -7.76 9.63
N TYR A 140 -7.79 -8.58 8.74
CA TYR A 140 -9.17 -8.39 8.31
C TYR A 140 -10.19 -8.74 9.39
N ALA A 141 -9.92 -9.75 10.23
CA ALA A 141 -10.77 -10.08 11.36
C ALA A 141 -10.86 -8.93 12.37
N GLN A 142 -9.74 -8.28 12.69
CA GLN A 142 -9.70 -7.08 13.53
C GLN A 142 -10.40 -5.88 12.89
N TYR A 143 -10.26 -5.69 11.57
CA TYR A 143 -11.04 -4.65 10.89
C TYR A 143 -12.54 -4.91 10.97
N LYS A 144 -12.98 -6.17 10.83
CA LYS A 144 -14.39 -6.53 11.00
C LYS A 144 -14.88 -6.31 12.43
N SER A 145 -14.04 -6.56 13.44
CA SER A 145 -14.45 -6.51 14.84
C SER A 145 -14.88 -5.12 15.29
N ILE A 146 -14.36 -4.04 14.69
CA ILE A 146 -14.76 -2.66 15.01
C ILE A 146 -16.08 -2.21 14.34
N GLU A 147 -16.79 -3.13 13.69
CA GLU A 147 -18.06 -2.90 12.98
C GLU A 147 -17.99 -1.68 12.04
N PRO A 148 -17.18 -1.75 10.96
CA PRO A 148 -16.80 -0.60 10.16
C PRO A 148 -17.87 -0.19 9.15
N TYR A 149 -19.09 0.05 9.63
CA TYR A 149 -20.25 0.50 8.88
C TYR A 149 -21.07 1.49 9.72
N LEU A 150 -21.94 2.24 9.06
CA LEU A 150 -22.78 3.25 9.71
C LEU A 150 -23.83 2.57 10.59
N LYS A 151 -23.96 3.00 11.84
CA LYS A 151 -24.98 2.51 12.76
C LYS A 151 -25.85 3.67 13.24
N LYS A 152 -27.17 3.50 13.15
CA LYS A 152 -28.16 4.46 13.67
C LYS A 152 -29.03 3.79 14.73
N LYS A 153 -29.49 4.54 15.74
CA LYS A 153 -30.41 3.96 16.74
C LYS A 153 -31.76 3.58 16.14
N ASP A 154 -32.20 4.31 15.12
CA ASP A 154 -33.38 3.99 14.31
C ASP A 154 -32.96 3.84 12.84
N GLU A 155 -33.07 2.62 12.33
CA GLU A 155 -32.75 2.26 10.94
C GLU A 155 -34.01 2.10 10.06
N SER A 156 -35.22 2.32 10.61
CA SER A 156 -36.49 2.13 9.88
C SER A 156 -36.64 3.01 8.63
N ARG A 157 -35.89 4.12 8.58
CA ARG A 157 -35.91 5.10 7.47
C ARG A 157 -34.75 4.92 6.49
N GLN A 158 -33.95 3.87 6.62
CA GLN A 158 -32.81 3.61 5.74
C GLN A 158 -33.27 3.54 4.27
N GLY A 159 -32.55 4.22 3.38
CA GLY A 159 -32.83 4.24 1.94
C GLY A 159 -33.97 5.15 1.50
N GLN A 160 -34.73 5.77 2.42
CA GLN A 160 -35.80 6.70 2.06
C GLN A 160 -35.27 8.06 1.60
N GLN A 161 -34.26 8.59 2.28
CA GLN A 161 -33.66 9.90 2.02
C GLN A 161 -32.17 9.91 2.38
N GLN A 162 -31.44 10.91 1.89
CA GLN A 162 -30.05 11.15 2.26
C GLN A 162 -29.98 11.63 3.71
N TYR A 163 -28.99 11.16 4.48
CA TYR A 163 -28.69 11.77 5.78
C TYR A 163 -27.99 13.11 5.59
N LEU A 164 -28.49 14.15 6.26
CA LEU A 164 -27.86 15.47 6.26
C LEU A 164 -26.55 15.44 7.04
N GLN A 165 -25.52 16.06 6.50
CA GLN A 165 -24.22 16.25 7.13
C GLN A 165 -23.67 17.60 6.64
N SER A 166 -23.20 18.45 7.56
CA SER A 166 -22.61 19.72 7.17
C SER A 166 -21.25 19.53 6.50
N VAL A 167 -20.78 20.54 5.77
CA VAL A 167 -19.45 20.51 5.14
C VAL A 167 -18.37 20.38 6.21
N GLU A 168 -18.53 21.06 7.34
CA GLU A 168 -17.60 21.05 8.47
C GLU A 168 -17.51 19.67 9.12
N ASP A 169 -18.64 18.96 9.27
CA ASP A 169 -18.64 17.60 9.79
C ASP A 169 -18.03 16.62 8.81
N ARG A 170 -18.36 16.75 7.51
CA ARG A 170 -17.79 15.91 6.47
C ARG A 170 -16.27 16.06 6.38
N GLN A 171 -15.76 17.29 6.53
CA GLN A 171 -14.32 17.58 6.46
C GLN A 171 -13.53 16.86 7.57
N LYS A 172 -14.16 16.56 8.72
CA LYS A 172 -13.51 15.76 9.80
C LYS A 172 -13.11 14.35 9.35
N LEU A 173 -13.74 13.83 8.29
CA LEU A 173 -13.42 12.50 7.76
C LEU A 173 -12.19 12.52 6.83
N ASP A 174 -11.78 13.69 6.32
CA ASP A 174 -10.60 13.81 5.46
C ASP A 174 -9.32 13.43 6.23
N GLY A 175 -8.48 12.62 5.60
CA GLY A 175 -7.33 11.98 6.22
C GLY A 175 -7.65 10.68 6.98
N LEU A 176 -8.90 10.22 6.96
CA LEU A 176 -9.33 8.95 7.56
C LEU A 176 -9.93 7.97 6.53
N TYR A 177 -10.89 8.42 5.70
CA TYR A 177 -11.61 7.53 4.78
C TYR A 177 -10.76 7.07 3.58
N GLU A 178 -9.65 7.75 3.30
CA GLU A 178 -8.71 7.45 2.21
C GLU A 178 -7.82 6.23 2.51
N CYS A 179 -7.99 5.62 3.69
CA CYS A 179 -7.30 4.39 4.07
C CYS A 179 -7.66 3.24 3.11
N ILE A 180 -6.64 2.67 2.48
CA ILE A 180 -6.78 1.58 1.50
C ILE A 180 -6.59 0.18 2.11
N LEU A 181 -6.59 0.07 3.44
CA LEU A 181 -6.42 -1.20 4.17
C LEU A 181 -5.19 -2.05 3.74
N CYS A 182 -4.09 -1.40 3.39
CA CYS A 182 -2.86 -2.07 2.92
C CYS A 182 -1.99 -2.70 4.02
N ALA A 183 -2.32 -2.47 5.30
CA ALA A 183 -1.58 -2.92 6.48
C ALA A 183 -0.11 -2.47 6.62
N CYS A 184 0.44 -1.61 5.75
CA CYS A 184 1.81 -1.08 5.88
C CYS A 184 2.07 -0.49 7.28
N CYS A 185 1.10 0.27 7.81
CA CYS A 185 1.22 0.94 9.10
C CYS A 185 1.16 -0.01 10.30
N SER A 186 0.30 -1.04 10.27
CA SER A 186 0.22 -2.02 11.37
C SER A 186 1.46 -2.89 11.39
N THR A 187 1.89 -3.38 10.24
CA THR A 187 3.08 -4.24 10.10
C THR A 187 4.40 -3.48 10.20
N SER A 188 4.39 -2.15 10.42
CA SER A 188 5.57 -1.37 10.83
C SER A 188 5.61 -1.05 12.31
N CYS A 189 4.55 -1.36 13.06
CA CYS A 189 4.38 -1.01 14.46
C CYS A 189 4.93 -2.13 15.36
N PRO A 190 5.98 -1.88 16.16
CA PRO A 190 6.52 -2.89 17.06
C PRO A 190 5.49 -3.44 18.06
N SER A 191 4.60 -2.61 18.58
CA SER A 191 3.51 -3.08 19.46
C SER A 191 2.61 -4.14 18.78
N TYR A 192 2.41 -4.02 17.47
CA TYR A 192 1.63 -4.97 16.68
C TYR A 192 2.43 -6.23 16.33
N TRP A 193 3.75 -6.14 16.21
CA TRP A 193 4.59 -7.34 16.11
C TRP A 193 4.45 -8.20 17.36
N TRP A 194 4.56 -7.58 18.53
CA TRP A 194 4.56 -8.31 19.80
C TRP A 194 3.17 -8.75 20.29
N ASN A 195 2.12 -8.02 19.95
CA ASN A 195 0.77 -8.26 20.48
C ASN A 195 -0.30 -8.18 19.39
N GLY A 196 0.03 -8.54 18.14
CA GLY A 196 -0.89 -8.44 17.00
C GLY A 196 -2.11 -9.35 17.09
N ASP A 197 -2.17 -10.26 18.07
CA ASP A 197 -3.32 -11.07 18.44
C ASP A 197 -4.41 -10.28 19.19
N LYS A 198 -4.02 -9.26 19.96
CA LYS A 198 -4.93 -8.48 20.83
C LYS A 198 -4.93 -6.98 20.55
N TYR A 199 -3.78 -6.40 20.19
CA TYR A 199 -3.70 -5.00 19.80
C TYR A 199 -4.19 -4.84 18.36
N LEU A 200 -5.25 -4.04 18.18
CA LEU A 200 -5.92 -3.85 16.88
C LEU A 200 -5.03 -3.19 15.82
N GLY A 201 -4.02 -2.44 16.26
CA GLY A 201 -3.09 -1.77 15.36
C GLY A 201 -3.61 -0.47 14.73
N PRO A 202 -2.69 0.33 14.16
CA PRO A 202 -2.96 1.68 13.69
C PRO A 202 -3.98 1.78 12.54
N ALA A 203 -4.02 0.82 11.61
CA ALA A 203 -4.99 0.86 10.52
C ALA A 203 -6.42 0.69 11.04
N VAL A 204 -6.66 -0.32 11.87
CA VAL A 204 -7.98 -0.60 12.45
C VAL A 204 -8.41 0.52 13.38
N LEU A 205 -7.54 0.99 14.27
CA LEU A 205 -7.88 2.07 15.19
C LEU A 205 -8.19 3.40 14.48
N MET A 206 -7.50 3.73 13.40
CA MET A 206 -7.84 4.91 12.59
C MET A 206 -9.22 4.76 11.93
N GLN A 207 -9.61 3.55 11.53
CA GLN A 207 -10.94 3.27 11.02
C GLN A 207 -12.01 3.27 12.11
N ALA A 208 -11.69 2.82 13.33
CA ALA A 208 -12.60 2.95 14.47
C ALA A 208 -12.88 4.44 14.75
N TYR A 209 -11.83 5.27 14.77
CA TYR A 209 -11.95 6.72 14.92
C TYR A 209 -12.80 7.35 13.80
N ARG A 210 -12.61 6.91 12.54
CA ARG A 210 -13.41 7.36 11.39
C ARG A 210 -14.91 7.18 11.60
N TRP A 211 -15.33 6.15 12.32
CA TRP A 211 -16.75 5.93 12.65
C TRP A 211 -17.19 6.69 13.89
N MET A 212 -16.33 6.81 14.91
CA MET A 212 -16.62 7.55 16.14
C MET A 212 -16.96 9.03 15.90
N ILE A 213 -16.37 9.65 14.88
CA ILE A 213 -16.53 11.08 14.58
C ILE A 213 -17.39 11.37 13.35
N ASP A 214 -17.96 10.36 12.69
CA ASP A 214 -18.93 10.60 11.63
C ASP A 214 -20.23 11.08 12.27
N SER A 215 -20.65 12.31 11.99
CA SER A 215 -21.83 12.93 12.64
C SER A 215 -23.15 12.20 12.37
N ARG A 216 -23.15 11.19 11.49
CA ARG A 216 -24.31 10.36 11.16
C ARG A 216 -24.38 9.07 12.00
N ASP A 217 -23.30 8.70 12.68
CA ASP A 217 -23.21 7.47 13.49
C ASP A 217 -23.66 7.74 14.93
N ASP A 218 -24.57 6.91 15.45
CA ASP A 218 -25.16 7.10 16.77
C ASP A 218 -24.51 6.19 17.86
N TYR A 219 -23.39 5.53 17.56
CA TYR A 219 -22.79 4.48 18.40
C TYR A 219 -21.39 4.83 18.91
N THR A 220 -21.05 6.12 19.00
CA THR A 220 -19.73 6.57 19.47
C THR A 220 -19.38 6.00 20.85
N GLU A 221 -20.32 5.98 21.80
CA GLU A 221 -20.08 5.45 23.16
C GLU A 221 -19.80 3.95 23.14
N GLU A 222 -20.57 3.16 22.39
CA GLU A 222 -20.36 1.72 22.27
C GLU A 222 -19.03 1.39 21.57
N ARG A 223 -18.67 2.16 20.53
CA ARG A 223 -17.37 2.02 19.84
C ARG A 223 -16.19 2.31 20.77
N LEU A 224 -16.32 3.29 21.68
CA LEU A 224 -15.31 3.56 22.71
C LEU A 224 -15.28 2.46 23.76
N SER A 225 -16.44 1.95 24.18
CA SER A 225 -16.56 0.89 25.18
C SER A 225 -15.82 -0.39 24.76
N GLN A 226 -15.85 -0.72 23.46
CA GLN A 226 -15.15 -1.87 22.90
C GLN A 226 -13.62 -1.80 23.09
N LEU A 227 -13.07 -0.60 23.27
CA LEU A 227 -11.63 -0.38 23.45
C LEU A 227 -11.21 -0.31 24.92
N GLN A 228 -12.14 -0.52 25.86
CA GLN A 228 -11.85 -0.55 27.31
C GLN A 228 -11.22 -1.87 27.76
N ASP A 229 -10.01 -2.13 27.29
CA ASP A 229 -9.19 -3.25 27.79
C ASP A 229 -7.69 -2.90 27.68
N PRO A 230 -6.78 -3.63 28.36
CA PRO A 230 -5.37 -3.29 28.38
C PRO A 230 -4.65 -3.34 27.02
N PHE A 231 -5.26 -3.95 26.00
CA PHE A 231 -4.62 -4.31 24.74
C PHE A 231 -5.14 -3.54 23.53
N SER A 232 -6.44 -3.59 23.23
CA SER A 232 -7.01 -3.19 21.93
C SER A 232 -6.51 -1.84 21.44
N LEU A 233 -6.46 -0.85 22.34
CA LEU A 233 -5.96 0.50 22.11
C LEU A 233 -4.63 0.79 22.82
N TYR A 234 -4.51 0.36 24.08
CA TYR A 234 -3.50 0.88 25.00
C TYR A 234 -2.10 0.29 24.85
N ARG A 235 -1.87 -0.62 23.88
CA ARG A 235 -0.50 -0.99 23.43
C ARG A 235 0.13 0.04 22.49
N CYS A 236 -0.59 1.08 22.08
CA CYS A 236 0.02 2.18 21.34
C CYS A 236 0.90 3.02 22.27
N HIS A 237 2.22 2.93 22.09
CA HIS A 237 3.23 3.71 22.81
C HIS A 237 3.83 4.85 21.97
N THR A 238 3.05 5.38 21.02
CA THR A 238 3.42 6.58 20.23
C THR A 238 4.78 6.44 19.51
N ILE A 239 5.06 5.26 18.95
CA ILE A 239 6.31 4.96 18.21
C ILE A 239 6.36 5.69 16.84
N MET A 240 5.19 6.02 16.27
CA MET A 240 5.02 6.81 15.04
C MET A 240 5.53 6.20 13.72
N ASN A 241 6.03 4.95 13.72
CA ASN A 241 6.31 4.21 12.47
C ASN A 241 5.09 4.13 11.54
N CYS A 242 3.89 4.04 12.12
CA CYS A 242 2.63 3.93 11.39
C CYS A 242 2.36 5.12 10.46
N THR A 243 2.56 6.35 10.97
CA THR A 243 2.42 7.58 10.19
C THR A 243 3.57 7.74 9.21
N ARG A 244 4.81 7.46 9.63
CA ARG A 244 6.00 7.56 8.75
C ARG A 244 5.86 6.70 7.48
N THR A 245 5.31 5.50 7.62
CA THR A 245 5.29 4.51 6.53
C THR A 245 4.02 4.55 5.67
N CYS A 246 3.02 5.37 6.03
CA CYS A 246 1.73 5.36 5.34
C CYS A 246 1.89 5.82 3.88
N PRO A 247 1.65 4.94 2.87
CA PRO A 247 1.86 5.31 1.46
C PRO A 247 0.83 6.34 0.95
N LYS A 248 -0.21 6.60 1.73
CA LYS A 248 -1.26 7.59 1.44
C LYS A 248 -1.07 8.90 2.22
N GLY A 249 -0.01 9.03 3.01
CA GLY A 249 0.26 10.23 3.81
C GLY A 249 -0.71 10.46 4.97
N LEU A 250 -1.44 9.42 5.41
CA LEU A 250 -2.40 9.51 6.52
C LEU A 250 -1.67 9.47 7.87
N ASN A 251 -2.36 9.93 8.93
CA ASN A 251 -1.77 10.01 10.27
C ASN A 251 -2.54 9.17 11.31
N PRO A 252 -2.39 7.83 11.27
CA PRO A 252 -3.03 6.94 12.25
C PRO A 252 -2.54 7.18 13.67
N GLY A 253 -1.29 7.63 13.87
CA GLY A 253 -0.79 7.99 15.20
C GLY A 253 -1.59 9.13 15.83
N LYS A 254 -1.94 10.16 15.05
CA LYS A 254 -2.82 11.25 15.49
C LYS A 254 -4.23 10.74 15.79
N ALA A 255 -4.82 9.93 14.90
CA ALA A 255 -6.15 9.36 15.13
C ALA A 255 -6.23 8.55 16.44
N ILE A 256 -5.22 7.71 16.71
CA ILE A 256 -5.13 6.96 17.98
C ILE A 256 -5.03 7.91 19.19
N ALA A 257 -4.29 9.02 19.08
CA ALA A 257 -4.22 10.01 20.15
C ALA A 257 -5.58 10.69 20.40
N GLU A 258 -6.35 10.99 19.36
CA GLU A 258 -7.71 11.53 19.51
C GLU A 258 -8.67 10.51 20.16
N ILE A 259 -8.58 9.22 19.79
CA ILE A 259 -9.33 8.17 20.50
C ILE A 259 -8.98 8.18 21.98
N LYS A 260 -7.69 8.24 22.35
CA LYS A 260 -7.27 8.27 23.76
C LYS A 260 -7.83 9.49 24.52
N LYS A 261 -7.95 10.66 23.87
CA LYS A 261 -8.61 11.83 24.48
C LYS A 261 -10.09 11.59 24.70
N MET A 262 -10.80 11.02 23.72
CA MET A 262 -12.21 10.65 23.85
C MET A 262 -12.40 9.63 24.98
N MET A 263 -11.53 8.62 25.05
CA MET A 263 -11.54 7.60 26.11
C MET A 263 -11.38 8.19 27.52
N ALA A 264 -10.63 9.30 27.65
CA ALA A 264 -10.42 9.95 28.94
C ALA A 264 -11.56 10.90 29.35
N SER A 265 -12.40 11.34 28.41
CA SER A 265 -13.45 12.34 28.65
C SER A 265 -14.87 11.78 28.63
N TYR A 266 -15.10 10.63 27.97
CA TYR A 266 -16.44 10.05 27.93
C TYR A 266 -16.81 9.45 29.29
N LYS A 267 -18.07 9.66 29.69
CA LYS A 267 -18.61 9.11 30.92
C LYS A 267 -19.30 7.80 30.58
N GLU A 268 -18.83 6.72 31.17
CA GLU A 268 -19.51 5.44 31.08
C GLU A 268 -20.91 5.58 31.69
N LYS A 269 -21.96 5.30 30.91
CA LYS A 269 -23.24 4.92 31.52
C LYS A 269 -23.00 3.58 32.20
N LYS A 270 -22.99 3.55 33.53
CA LYS A 270 -23.01 2.29 34.29
C LYS A 270 -24.20 1.47 33.79
N THR A 271 -23.94 0.54 32.88
CA THR A 271 -24.90 -0.49 32.53
C THR A 271 -25.01 -1.33 33.79
N ALA A 272 -26.17 -1.28 34.45
CA ALA A 272 -26.43 -2.13 35.60
C ALA A 272 -26.27 -3.58 35.14
N SER A 273 -25.16 -4.21 35.52
CA SER A 273 -24.97 -5.64 35.35
C SER A 273 -26.06 -6.34 36.14
N HIS A 274 -27.15 -6.72 35.48
CA HIS A 274 -28.02 -7.79 35.95
C HIS A 274 -27.20 -9.09 35.88
N HIS A 275 -26.37 -9.29 36.90
CA HIS A 275 -25.96 -10.64 37.27
C HIS A 275 -27.22 -11.34 37.78
N VAL A 276 -27.92 -12.01 36.86
CA VAL A 276 -28.83 -13.08 37.23
C VAL A 276 -27.95 -14.20 37.78
N LEU A 277 -27.84 -14.24 39.11
CA LEU A 277 -27.51 -15.45 39.84
C LEU A 277 -28.62 -16.46 39.54
N SER A 278 -28.41 -17.29 38.53
CA SER A 278 -29.14 -18.55 38.41
C SER A 278 -28.42 -19.59 39.28
N LEU A 279 -29.18 -20.08 40.26
CA LEU A 279 -28.94 -21.24 41.12
C LEU A 279 -28.30 -22.43 40.40
#